data_AF-A0A933YDX4-F1
#
_entry.id   AF-A0A933YDX4-F1
#
_cell.length_a   1.000
_cell.length_b   1.000
_cell.length_c   1.000
_cell.angle_alpha   90.00
_cell.angle_beta   90.00
_cell.angle_gamma   90.00
#
_symmetry.space_group_name_H-M   'P 1'
#
loop_
_entity.id
_entity.type
_entity.pdbx_description
1 polymer ?
#
loop_
_entity_poly.entity_id
_entity_poly.type
_entity_poly.pdbx_seq_one_letter_code
_entity_poly.pdbx_strand_id
1 'polypeptide(L)'
;MKSYNSFEVMQQQVREAARLLNLDTATVELLLWPQSEFKFTIPVKMDNGDVQIFHGYRIQHNYARGPAKGGIRFHPDETVDTIRALAGWMTWKTAVVDLPLGGGKGGVVCDPRKMSERELENLARGYVRAVVQNIGVGKDVPAPDVYTNPQTMAWMMDEYETMVQRHQPGVFTDKPQQIGGTEGRRDATARGGVITVREACKVLGIDPTGRYAIQGFGNAGQRAALLHEELLGGGKLIAASDSQGGVYNDAGLNPKELVTHKLKTGSVKGFPGSIAIPREAVLGLDVDILYPAALENAINDQNANDIKARIVCELANGPTTPDADLILYQK
;
A
#
# COMPACT_ATOMS: atom_id res chain seq x y z
N MET A 1 0.62 5.89 28.44
CA MET A 1 1.19 5.98 27.08
C MET A 1 0.09 6.45 26.17
N LYS A 2 0.29 7.50 25.36
CA LYS A 2 -0.67 7.85 24.30
C LYS A 2 -0.71 6.67 23.32
N SER A 3 -1.89 6.21 22.95
CA SER A 3 -2.04 5.22 21.87
C SER A 3 -1.52 5.83 20.57
N TYR A 4 -0.80 5.03 19.77
CA TYR A 4 -0.33 5.44 18.44
C TYR A 4 -1.50 5.95 17.59
N ASN A 5 -1.35 7.13 17.00
CA ASN A 5 -2.36 7.75 16.14
C ASN A 5 -1.73 8.12 14.79
N SER A 6 -2.09 7.38 13.74
CA SER A 6 -1.57 7.59 12.38
C SER A 6 -1.85 9.00 11.85
N PHE A 7 -2.93 9.65 12.28
CA PHE A 7 -3.28 11.00 11.80
C PHE A 7 -2.36 12.06 12.38
N GLU A 8 -2.01 11.94 13.66
CA GLU A 8 -1.00 12.82 14.28
C GLU A 8 0.36 12.68 13.59
N VAL A 9 0.75 11.45 13.21
CA VAL A 9 1.99 11.20 12.44
C VAL A 9 1.95 11.88 11.07
N MET A 10 0.87 11.71 10.32
CA MET A 10 0.70 12.37 9.02
C MET A 10 0.76 13.90 9.15
N GLN A 11 0.09 14.46 10.15
CA GLN A 11 0.13 15.90 10.45
C GLN A 11 1.53 16.39 10.81
N GLN A 12 2.30 15.62 11.58
CA GLN A 12 3.68 15.96 11.92
C GLN A 12 4.55 16.07 10.67
N GLN A 13 4.45 15.10 9.75
CA GLN A 13 5.17 15.12 8.47
C GLN A 13 4.80 16.35 7.63
N VAL A 14 3.51 16.73 7.58
CA VAL A 14 3.06 17.94 6.88
C VAL A 14 3.64 19.20 7.52
N ARG A 15 3.65 19.30 8.85
CA ARG A 15 4.24 20.46 9.56
C ARG A 15 5.73 20.60 9.28
N GLU A 16 6.46 19.48 9.22
CA GLU A 16 7.88 19.49 8.92
C GLU A 16 8.16 19.98 7.49
N ALA A 17 7.47 19.42 6.50
CA ALA A 17 7.59 19.88 5.11
C ALA A 17 7.19 21.35 4.95
N ALA A 18 6.12 21.78 5.61
CA ALA A 18 5.66 23.17 5.58
C ALA A 18 6.69 24.16 6.15
N ARG A 19 7.43 23.79 7.20
CA ARG A 19 8.51 24.61 7.74
C ARG A 19 9.65 24.79 6.74
N LEU A 20 10.05 23.72 6.06
CA LEU A 20 11.10 23.76 5.04
C LEU A 20 10.71 24.67 3.86
N LEU A 21 9.42 24.72 3.53
CA LEU A 21 8.85 25.55 2.47
C LEU A 21 8.46 26.97 2.91
N ASN A 22 8.60 27.31 4.20
CA ASN A 22 8.16 28.58 4.79
C ASN A 22 6.68 28.93 4.47
N LEU A 23 5.79 27.94 4.54
CA LEU A 23 4.36 28.16 4.29
C LEU A 23 3.71 29.01 5.39
N ASP A 24 2.74 29.83 5.02
CA ASP A 24 1.95 30.62 5.97
C ASP A 24 1.01 29.73 6.80
N THR A 25 0.59 30.24 7.95
CA THR A 25 -0.23 29.50 8.92
C THR A 25 -1.56 29.01 8.33
N ALA A 26 -2.21 29.79 7.45
CA ALA A 26 -3.49 29.41 6.88
C ALA A 26 -3.33 28.26 5.89
N THR A 27 -2.29 28.31 5.06
CA THR A 27 -1.94 27.20 4.15
C THR A 27 -1.62 25.92 4.93
N VAL A 28 -0.84 26.03 6.02
CA VAL A 28 -0.54 24.86 6.86
C VAL A 28 -1.81 24.27 7.46
N GLU A 29 -2.67 25.09 8.07
CA GLU A 29 -3.91 24.59 8.69
C GLU A 29 -4.83 23.91 7.67
N LEU A 30 -4.93 24.44 6.45
CA LEU A 30 -5.69 23.84 5.35
C LEU A 30 -5.16 22.45 4.95
N LEU A 31 -3.85 22.22 5.05
CA LEU A 31 -3.21 20.96 4.65
C LEU A 31 -3.20 19.91 5.77
N LEU A 32 -3.48 20.31 7.02
CA LEU A 32 -3.50 19.39 8.17
C LEU A 32 -4.82 18.65 8.34
N TRP A 33 -5.91 19.15 7.75
CA TRP A 33 -7.25 18.62 7.94
C TRP A 33 -7.90 18.21 6.62
N PRO A 34 -8.71 17.13 6.63
CA PRO A 34 -9.50 16.80 5.46
C PRO A 34 -10.52 17.88 5.11
N GLN A 35 -10.67 18.15 3.81
CA GLN A 35 -11.69 19.05 3.30
C GLN A 35 -13.11 18.51 3.48
N SER A 36 -13.31 17.18 3.51
CA SER A 36 -14.61 16.57 3.76
C SER A 36 -14.50 15.18 4.40
N GLU A 37 -15.41 14.89 5.34
CA GLU A 37 -15.50 13.61 6.03
C GLU A 37 -16.94 13.12 6.07
N PHE A 38 -17.16 11.88 5.66
CA PHE A 38 -18.46 11.22 5.65
C PHE A 38 -18.39 10.02 6.58
N LYS A 39 -19.29 9.97 7.57
CA LYS A 39 -19.49 8.82 8.47
C LYS A 39 -20.92 8.32 8.31
N PHE A 40 -21.08 7.01 8.16
CA PHE A 40 -22.38 6.40 7.89
C PHE A 40 -22.46 4.99 8.48
N THR A 41 -23.69 4.48 8.55
CA THR A 41 -23.98 3.11 8.98
C THR A 41 -24.54 2.30 7.83
N ILE A 42 -24.17 1.03 7.75
CA ILE A 42 -24.60 0.10 6.71
C ILE A 42 -25.30 -1.10 7.37
N PRO A 43 -26.63 -1.18 7.33
CA PRO A 43 -27.34 -2.38 7.77
C PRO A 43 -27.15 -3.51 6.76
N VAL A 44 -26.68 -4.67 7.21
CA VAL A 44 -26.49 -5.87 6.38
C VAL A 44 -27.22 -7.04 7.01
N LYS A 45 -28.04 -7.74 6.20
CA LYS A 45 -28.69 -8.97 6.63
C LYS A 45 -27.72 -10.15 6.47
N MET A 46 -27.29 -10.68 7.60
CA MET A 46 -26.34 -11.78 7.72
C MET A 46 -26.98 -13.11 7.29
N ASP A 47 -26.15 -14.13 7.02
CA ASP A 47 -26.59 -15.47 6.60
C ASP A 47 -27.42 -16.17 7.69
N ASN A 48 -27.14 -15.87 8.96
CA ASN A 48 -27.92 -16.39 10.10
C ASN A 48 -29.31 -15.73 10.24
N GLY A 49 -29.63 -14.74 9.41
CA GLY A 49 -30.91 -14.01 9.41
C GLY A 49 -30.90 -12.72 10.20
N ASP A 50 -29.91 -12.49 11.07
CA ASP A 50 -29.78 -11.26 11.86
C ASP A 50 -29.40 -10.06 10.97
N VAL A 51 -29.67 -8.86 11.45
CA VAL A 51 -29.18 -7.63 10.83
C VAL A 51 -28.03 -7.08 11.66
N GLN A 52 -26.85 -6.98 11.06
CA GLN A 52 -25.70 -6.32 11.67
C GLN A 52 -25.55 -4.91 11.10
N ILE A 53 -25.23 -3.95 11.98
CA ILE A 53 -24.95 -2.56 11.59
C ILE A 53 -23.44 -2.36 11.53
N PHE A 54 -22.92 -2.07 10.35
CA PHE A 54 -21.51 -1.74 10.14
C PHE A 54 -21.30 -0.23 10.12
N HIS A 55 -20.13 0.21 10.57
CA HIS A 55 -19.73 1.63 10.53
C HIS A 55 -18.75 1.86 9.38
N GLY A 56 -19.10 2.77 8.47
CA GLY A 56 -18.31 3.13 7.32
C GLY A 56 -17.89 4.59 7.32
N TYR A 57 -16.81 4.88 6.61
CA TYR A 57 -16.25 6.21 6.43
C TYR A 57 -15.79 6.43 5.00
N ARG A 58 -15.91 7.67 4.51
CA ARG A 58 -15.20 8.17 3.33
C ARG A 58 -14.63 9.54 3.65
N ILE A 59 -13.33 9.72 3.46
CA ILE A 59 -12.60 10.95 3.77
C ILE A 59 -11.94 11.46 2.48
N GLN A 60 -12.18 12.72 2.18
CA GLN A 60 -11.59 13.44 1.05
C GLN A 60 -10.66 14.50 1.65
N HIS A 61 -9.37 14.22 1.64
CA HIS A 61 -8.39 15.03 2.35
C HIS A 61 -8.16 16.36 1.64
N ASN A 62 -7.76 16.31 0.38
CA ASN A 62 -7.57 17.50 -0.44
C ASN A 62 -7.80 17.13 -1.91
N TYR A 63 -8.60 17.92 -2.62
CA TYR A 63 -8.93 17.73 -4.03
C TYR A 63 -8.64 18.98 -4.88
N ALA A 64 -7.69 19.81 -4.45
CA ALA A 64 -7.30 21.02 -5.16
C ALA A 64 -6.67 20.72 -6.54
N ARG A 65 -6.00 19.58 -6.70
CA ARG A 65 -5.37 19.16 -7.97
C ARG A 65 -6.29 18.35 -8.90
N GLY A 66 -7.48 17.98 -8.43
CA GLY A 66 -8.41 17.12 -9.17
C GLY A 66 -9.20 16.19 -8.25
N PRO A 67 -9.98 15.25 -8.82
CA PRO A 67 -10.83 14.34 -8.07
C PRO A 67 -10.08 13.60 -6.97
N ALA A 68 -10.72 13.39 -5.82
CA ALA A 68 -10.11 12.61 -4.75
C ALA A 68 -9.82 11.17 -5.22
N LYS A 69 -8.68 10.60 -4.81
CA LYS A 69 -8.32 9.23 -5.15
C LYS A 69 -7.88 8.48 -3.90
N GLY A 70 -8.46 7.30 -3.72
CA GLY A 70 -7.85 6.28 -2.86
C GLY A 70 -8.78 5.18 -2.40
N GLY A 71 -8.15 4.16 -1.81
CA GLY A 71 -8.75 2.85 -1.57
C GLY A 71 -9.85 2.83 -0.51
N ILE A 72 -10.59 1.72 -0.47
CA ILE A 72 -11.56 1.38 0.57
C ILE A 72 -11.05 0.17 1.33
N ARG A 73 -10.83 0.30 2.63
CA ARG A 73 -10.32 -0.77 3.51
C ARG A 73 -11.43 -1.41 4.32
N PHE A 74 -11.48 -2.73 4.36
CA PHE A 74 -12.37 -3.46 5.27
C PHE A 74 -11.48 -4.08 6.36
N HIS A 75 -11.56 -3.63 7.61
CA HIS A 75 -10.67 -4.13 8.65
C HIS A 75 -11.29 -4.01 10.06
N PRO A 76 -11.09 -5.00 10.97
CA PRO A 76 -11.72 -4.97 12.29
C PRO A 76 -11.20 -3.83 13.16
N ASP A 77 -9.92 -3.48 13.02
CA ASP A 77 -9.26 -2.42 13.77
C ASP A 77 -9.26 -1.06 13.04
N GLU A 78 -10.13 -0.89 12.05
CA GLU A 78 -10.21 0.36 11.30
C GLU A 78 -10.72 1.50 12.20
N THR A 79 -10.11 2.69 12.08
CA THR A 79 -10.53 3.89 12.82
C THR A 79 -10.64 5.10 11.90
N VAL A 80 -11.40 6.12 12.32
CA VAL A 80 -11.49 7.37 11.56
C VAL A 80 -10.11 8.01 11.35
N ASP A 81 -9.25 7.99 12.37
CA ASP A 81 -7.93 8.60 12.31
C ASP A 81 -6.98 7.84 11.38
N THR A 82 -7.07 6.50 11.36
CA THR A 82 -6.35 5.69 10.35
C THR A 82 -6.77 6.10 8.93
N ILE A 83 -8.07 6.27 8.68
CA ILE A 83 -8.59 6.66 7.36
C ILE A 83 -8.17 8.10 7.01
N ARG A 84 -8.16 9.03 7.97
CA ARG A 84 -7.68 10.41 7.77
C ARG A 84 -6.22 10.44 7.34
N ALA A 85 -5.37 9.71 8.07
CA ALA A 85 -3.94 9.60 7.77
C ALA A 85 -3.71 9.07 6.35
N LEU A 86 -4.38 7.97 6.00
CA LEU A 86 -4.27 7.35 4.69
C LEU A 86 -4.79 8.26 3.56
N ALA A 87 -5.83 9.06 3.79
CA ALA A 87 -6.32 10.04 2.81
C ALA A 87 -5.31 11.20 2.62
N GLY A 88 -4.68 11.66 3.71
CA GLY A 88 -3.58 12.61 3.69
C GLY A 88 -2.40 12.11 2.85
N TRP A 89 -1.91 10.90 3.13
CA TRP A 89 -0.83 10.29 2.33
C TRP A 89 -1.22 10.08 0.87
N MET A 90 -2.49 9.83 0.54
CA MET A 90 -2.93 9.80 -0.86
C MET A 90 -2.84 11.17 -1.55
N THR A 91 -3.05 12.27 -0.83
CA THR A 91 -2.85 13.64 -1.35
C THR A 91 -1.41 13.82 -1.75
N TRP A 92 -0.48 13.49 -0.85
CA TRP A 92 0.96 13.68 -1.09
C TRP A 92 1.51 12.71 -2.12
N LYS A 93 1.02 11.47 -2.14
CA LYS A 93 1.42 10.50 -3.15
C LYS A 93 1.05 10.94 -4.56
N THR A 94 -0.19 11.40 -4.77
CA THR A 94 -0.66 11.88 -6.08
C THR A 94 0.00 13.22 -6.46
N ALA A 95 0.14 14.10 -5.48
CA ALA A 95 1.19 15.10 -5.26
C ALA A 95 2.50 14.88 -6.04
N VAL A 96 3.35 14.07 -5.42
CA VAL A 96 4.76 13.83 -5.77
C VAL A 96 4.92 13.19 -7.14
N VAL A 97 4.00 12.30 -7.55
CA VAL A 97 4.04 11.66 -8.88
C VAL A 97 3.27 12.44 -9.96
N ASP A 98 2.96 13.71 -9.68
CA ASP A 98 2.34 14.67 -10.60
C ASP A 98 1.03 14.20 -11.27
N LEU A 99 0.20 13.46 -10.53
CA LEU A 99 -1.12 13.06 -11.01
C LEU A 99 -2.15 14.17 -10.78
N PRO A 100 -3.08 14.43 -11.71
CA PRO A 100 -4.15 15.44 -11.56
C PRO A 100 -5.27 14.91 -10.65
N LEU A 101 -4.90 14.50 -9.45
CA LEU A 101 -5.74 13.83 -8.47
C LEU A 101 -5.49 14.41 -7.09
N GLY A 102 -6.54 14.40 -6.27
CA GLY A 102 -6.47 14.64 -4.84
C GLY A 102 -6.25 13.36 -4.04
N GLY A 103 -6.28 13.49 -2.72
CA GLY A 103 -6.25 12.37 -1.78
C GLY A 103 -7.61 12.05 -1.18
N GLY A 104 -7.97 10.77 -1.20
CA GLY A 104 -9.13 10.26 -0.50
C GLY A 104 -8.88 8.88 0.09
N LYS A 105 -9.70 8.46 1.04
CA LYS A 105 -9.70 7.09 1.58
C LYS A 105 -11.05 6.75 2.15
N GLY A 106 -11.44 5.48 2.08
CA GLY A 106 -12.62 4.98 2.76
C GLY A 106 -12.29 3.74 3.58
N GLY A 107 -13.22 3.39 4.46
CA GLY A 107 -13.10 2.15 5.19
C GLY A 107 -14.37 1.74 5.91
N VAL A 108 -14.43 0.47 6.27
CA VAL A 108 -15.52 -0.13 7.05
C VAL A 108 -14.91 -0.97 8.17
N VAL A 109 -15.44 -0.77 9.38
CA VAL A 109 -15.06 -1.56 10.56
C VAL A 109 -15.74 -2.92 10.48
N CYS A 110 -15.07 -3.91 9.90
CA CYS A 110 -15.58 -5.28 9.75
C CYS A 110 -14.42 -6.30 9.65
N ASP A 111 -14.71 -7.58 9.90
CA ASP A 111 -13.75 -8.68 9.65
C ASP A 111 -14.21 -9.53 8.46
N PRO A 112 -13.74 -9.26 7.24
CA PRO A 112 -14.15 -9.99 6.05
C PRO A 112 -13.90 -11.50 6.09
N ARG A 113 -12.97 -11.96 6.95
CA ARG A 113 -12.64 -13.39 7.08
C ARG A 113 -13.74 -14.18 7.78
N LYS A 114 -14.63 -13.49 8.49
CA LYS A 114 -15.78 -14.06 9.21
C LYS A 114 -17.09 -13.89 8.45
N MET A 115 -17.03 -13.35 7.24
CA MET A 115 -18.20 -13.04 6.43
C MET A 115 -18.24 -13.96 5.21
N SER A 116 -19.43 -14.34 4.79
CA SER A 116 -19.61 -15.01 3.50
C SER A 116 -19.48 -14.02 2.34
N GLU A 117 -19.31 -14.55 1.13
CA GLU A 117 -19.25 -13.74 -0.08
C GLU A 117 -20.52 -12.88 -0.27
N ARG A 118 -21.69 -13.45 0.05
CA ARG A 118 -22.98 -12.75 -0.03
C ARG A 118 -23.05 -11.59 0.95
N GLU A 119 -22.56 -11.78 2.17
CA GLU A 119 -22.51 -10.73 3.19
C GLU A 119 -21.54 -9.61 2.79
N LEU A 120 -20.39 -9.97 2.22
CA LEU A 120 -19.40 -9.01 1.71
C LEU A 120 -19.93 -8.21 0.51
N GLU A 121 -20.63 -8.86 -0.41
CA GLU A 121 -21.30 -8.17 -1.52
C GLU A 121 -22.34 -7.18 -1.00
N ASN A 122 -23.21 -7.61 -0.08
CA ASN A 122 -24.22 -6.73 0.51
C ASN A 122 -23.60 -5.54 1.25
N LEU A 123 -22.49 -5.76 1.96
CA LEU A 123 -21.75 -4.69 2.62
C LEU A 123 -21.15 -3.71 1.60
N ALA A 124 -20.53 -4.22 0.54
CA ALA A 124 -19.93 -3.41 -0.51
C ALA A 124 -20.98 -2.55 -1.24
N ARG A 125 -22.14 -3.14 -1.58
CA ARG A 125 -23.28 -2.43 -2.17
C ARG A 125 -23.86 -1.39 -1.22
N GLY A 126 -24.05 -1.75 0.05
CA GLY A 126 -24.52 -0.84 1.09
C GLY A 126 -23.59 0.35 1.31
N TYR A 127 -22.27 0.16 1.20
CA TYR A 127 -21.29 1.23 1.22
C TYR A 127 -21.52 2.23 0.08
N VAL A 128 -21.70 1.74 -1.17
CA VAL A 128 -21.94 2.61 -2.33
C VAL A 128 -23.21 3.43 -2.17
N ARG A 129 -24.31 2.80 -1.71
CA ARG A 129 -25.57 3.51 -1.44
C ARG A 129 -25.38 4.69 -0.50
N ALA A 130 -24.50 4.56 0.49
CA ALA A 130 -24.23 5.62 1.46
C ALA A 130 -23.37 6.78 0.90
N VAL A 131 -22.55 6.55 -0.13
CA VAL A 131 -21.58 7.55 -0.64
C VAL A 131 -21.81 7.96 -2.10
N VAL A 132 -22.84 7.46 -2.77
CA VAL A 132 -23.09 7.66 -4.20
C VAL A 132 -23.07 9.13 -4.63
N GLN A 133 -23.50 10.05 -3.76
CA GLN A 133 -23.53 11.49 -4.06
C GLN A 133 -22.13 12.13 -4.04
N ASN A 134 -21.19 11.51 -3.32
CA ASN A 134 -19.85 12.02 -3.03
C ASN A 134 -18.78 11.43 -3.95
N ILE A 135 -19.03 10.25 -4.54
CA ILE A 135 -18.13 9.58 -5.49
C ILE A 135 -18.53 9.85 -6.95
N GLY A 136 -17.60 9.62 -7.87
CA GLY A 136 -17.79 9.82 -9.30
C GLY A 136 -16.48 10.14 -10.02
N VAL A 137 -16.43 9.89 -11.34
CA VAL A 137 -15.21 10.07 -12.16
C VAL A 137 -14.57 11.45 -11.99
N GLY A 138 -15.39 12.51 -11.92
CA GLY A 138 -14.94 13.89 -11.73
C GLY A 138 -14.98 14.40 -10.29
N LYS A 139 -15.19 13.52 -9.30
CA LYS A 139 -15.37 13.90 -7.89
C LYS A 139 -14.43 13.15 -6.96
N ASP A 140 -14.59 11.83 -6.90
CA ASP A 140 -13.85 10.93 -6.03
C ASP A 140 -13.92 9.51 -6.60
N VAL A 141 -12.75 8.91 -6.83
CA VAL A 141 -12.59 7.63 -7.54
C VAL A 141 -11.98 6.60 -6.58
N PRO A 142 -12.77 5.72 -5.96
CA PRO A 142 -12.23 4.73 -5.04
C PRO A 142 -11.41 3.62 -5.71
N ALA A 143 -10.76 2.80 -4.89
CA ALA A 143 -9.93 1.66 -5.30
C ALA A 143 -9.99 0.56 -4.22
N PRO A 144 -9.38 -0.61 -4.46
CA PRO A 144 -9.09 -1.57 -3.42
C PRO A 144 -8.08 -1.04 -2.39
N ASP A 145 -8.14 -1.61 -1.20
CA ASP A 145 -7.14 -1.55 -0.13
C ASP A 145 -7.18 -2.87 0.66
N VAL A 146 -6.70 -2.90 1.92
CA VAL A 146 -6.69 -4.12 2.73
C VAL A 146 -8.09 -4.75 2.81
N TYR A 147 -8.14 -6.04 2.48
CA TYR A 147 -9.34 -6.91 2.39
C TYR A 147 -10.45 -6.45 1.44
N THR A 148 -10.14 -5.58 0.49
CA THR A 148 -10.96 -5.38 -0.71
C THR A 148 -10.12 -5.71 -1.95
N ASN A 149 -10.77 -6.02 -3.06
CA ASN A 149 -10.10 -6.56 -4.23
C ASN A 149 -10.89 -6.22 -5.52
N PRO A 150 -10.46 -6.68 -6.71
CA PRO A 150 -11.19 -6.42 -7.95
C PRO A 150 -12.66 -6.88 -7.90
N GLN A 151 -12.99 -7.98 -7.24
CA GLN A 151 -14.38 -8.44 -7.09
C GLN A 151 -15.21 -7.42 -6.29
N THR A 152 -14.66 -6.90 -5.18
CA THR A 152 -15.32 -5.83 -4.41
C THR A 152 -15.57 -4.59 -5.27
N MET A 153 -14.60 -4.19 -6.11
CA MET A 153 -14.76 -3.05 -7.01
C MET A 153 -15.80 -3.31 -8.10
N ALA A 154 -15.95 -4.56 -8.55
CA ALA A 154 -16.99 -4.93 -9.51
C ALA A 154 -18.39 -4.75 -8.92
N TRP A 155 -18.64 -5.27 -7.71
CA TRP A 155 -19.92 -5.07 -7.01
C TRP A 155 -20.22 -3.59 -6.75
N MET A 156 -19.21 -2.84 -6.32
CA MET A 156 -19.37 -1.41 -6.05
C MET A 156 -19.64 -0.59 -7.32
N MET A 157 -18.96 -0.91 -8.43
CA MET A 157 -19.23 -0.27 -9.72
C MET A 157 -20.65 -0.58 -10.19
N ASP A 158 -21.06 -1.83 -10.17
CA ASP A 158 -22.40 -2.28 -10.56
C ASP A 158 -23.51 -1.59 -9.75
N GLU A 159 -23.35 -1.50 -8.42
CA GLU A 159 -24.28 -0.77 -7.56
C GLU A 159 -24.33 0.72 -7.90
N TYR A 160 -23.16 1.35 -8.13
CA TYR A 160 -23.09 2.76 -8.46
C TYR A 160 -23.80 3.05 -9.79
N GLU A 161 -23.50 2.27 -10.83
CA GLU A 161 -24.11 2.41 -12.16
C GLU A 161 -25.62 2.19 -12.13
N THR A 162 -26.08 1.24 -11.31
CA THR A 162 -27.50 1.01 -11.07
C THR A 162 -28.15 2.23 -10.42
N MET A 163 -27.52 2.85 -9.42
CA MET A 163 -28.10 4.03 -8.76
C MET A 163 -28.11 5.28 -9.65
N VAL A 164 -27.07 5.48 -10.47
CA VAL A 164 -26.96 6.64 -11.36
C VAL A 164 -27.57 6.41 -12.74
N GLN A 165 -28.09 5.20 -13.00
CA GLN A 165 -28.71 4.79 -14.27
C GLN A 165 -27.83 5.06 -15.50
N ARG A 166 -26.52 4.86 -15.34
CA ARG A 166 -25.53 5.16 -16.39
C ARG A 166 -24.29 4.31 -16.22
N HIS A 167 -23.79 3.77 -17.34
CA HIS A 167 -22.50 3.10 -17.37
C HIS A 167 -21.35 4.10 -17.15
N GLN A 168 -20.57 3.87 -16.09
CA GLN A 168 -19.46 4.72 -15.63
C GLN A 168 -18.31 3.85 -15.07
N PRO A 169 -17.63 3.06 -15.91
CA PRO A 169 -16.60 2.14 -15.44
C PRO A 169 -15.41 2.87 -14.78
N GLY A 170 -15.21 4.15 -15.06
CA GLY A 170 -14.16 4.96 -14.44
C GLY A 170 -14.36 5.30 -12.97
N VAL A 171 -15.53 5.03 -12.37
CA VAL A 171 -15.82 5.42 -10.97
C VAL A 171 -15.01 4.62 -9.94
N PHE A 172 -14.62 3.39 -10.26
CA PHE A 172 -13.71 2.56 -9.45
C PHE A 172 -12.52 2.09 -10.28
N THR A 173 -11.32 2.11 -9.70
CA THR A 173 -10.11 1.56 -10.34
C THR A 173 -9.80 0.14 -9.86
N ASP A 174 -8.90 -0.57 -10.56
CA ASP A 174 -8.46 -1.93 -10.18
C ASP A 174 -9.60 -2.96 -10.17
N LYS A 175 -10.51 -2.79 -11.13
CA LYS A 175 -11.58 -3.74 -11.45
C LYS A 175 -11.02 -4.93 -12.24
N PRO A 176 -11.76 -6.04 -12.39
CA PRO A 176 -11.42 -7.10 -13.32
C PRO A 176 -11.28 -6.54 -14.75
N GLN A 177 -10.34 -7.10 -15.53
CA GLN A 177 -10.07 -6.65 -16.90
C GLN A 177 -11.32 -6.69 -17.78
N GLN A 178 -12.16 -7.71 -17.57
CA GLN A 178 -13.41 -7.94 -18.30
C GLN A 178 -14.41 -6.79 -18.18
N ILE A 179 -14.31 -5.95 -17.13
CA ILE A 179 -15.21 -4.82 -16.88
C ILE A 179 -14.46 -3.48 -16.84
N GLY A 180 -13.39 -3.34 -17.63
CA GLY A 180 -12.64 -2.08 -17.74
C GLY A 180 -11.57 -1.90 -16.66
N GLY A 181 -11.00 -3.00 -16.18
CA GLY A 181 -9.74 -3.02 -15.43
C GLY A 181 -8.53 -2.81 -16.35
N THR A 182 -7.45 -2.23 -15.81
CA THR A 182 -6.23 -1.94 -16.57
C THR A 182 -5.24 -3.11 -16.50
N GLU A 183 -4.66 -3.47 -17.64
CA GLU A 183 -3.53 -4.40 -17.71
C GLU A 183 -2.26 -3.82 -17.03
N GLY A 184 -1.35 -4.68 -16.56
CA GLY A 184 -0.13 -4.23 -15.88
C GLY A 184 -0.34 -3.71 -14.45
N ARG A 185 -1.56 -3.74 -13.92
CA ARG A 185 -1.82 -3.30 -12.54
C ARG A 185 -1.15 -4.19 -11.49
N ARG A 186 -1.01 -5.49 -11.77
CA ARG A 186 -0.52 -6.50 -10.82
C ARG A 186 0.93 -6.31 -10.38
N ASP A 187 1.76 -5.77 -11.28
CA ASP A 187 3.20 -5.56 -11.07
C ASP A 187 3.57 -4.07 -10.96
N ALA A 188 2.64 -3.14 -11.24
CA ALA A 188 2.86 -1.69 -11.25
C ALA A 188 3.62 -1.15 -10.03
N THR A 189 3.29 -1.57 -8.81
CA THR A 189 3.97 -1.09 -7.60
C THR A 189 5.45 -1.49 -7.58
N ALA A 190 5.72 -2.78 -7.81
CA ALA A 190 7.09 -3.28 -7.84
C ALA A 190 7.86 -2.70 -9.04
N ARG A 191 7.21 -2.58 -10.20
CA ARG A 191 7.79 -1.97 -11.40
C ARG A 191 8.19 -0.52 -11.15
N GLY A 192 7.32 0.26 -10.52
CA GLY A 192 7.63 1.62 -10.08
C GLY A 192 8.84 1.66 -9.15
N GLY A 193 8.87 0.81 -8.12
CA GLY A 193 9.98 0.71 -7.18
C GLY A 193 11.32 0.33 -7.84
N VAL A 194 11.32 -0.68 -8.73
CA VAL A 194 12.53 -1.06 -9.47
C VAL A 194 12.99 0.06 -10.41
N ILE A 195 12.07 0.78 -11.07
CA ILE A 195 12.40 1.96 -11.87
C ILE A 195 13.02 3.05 -10.99
N THR A 196 12.49 3.31 -9.80
CA THR A 196 13.11 4.29 -8.88
C THR A 196 14.50 3.87 -8.43
N VAL A 197 14.73 2.57 -8.19
CA VAL A 197 16.07 2.04 -7.91
C VAL A 197 17.01 2.27 -9.09
N ARG A 198 16.56 2.03 -10.33
CA ARG A 198 17.36 2.29 -11.53
C ARG A 198 17.86 3.73 -11.56
N GLU A 199 16.98 4.70 -11.31
CA GLU A 199 17.36 6.11 -11.32
C GLU A 199 18.25 6.48 -10.11
N ALA A 200 17.99 5.93 -8.93
CA ALA A 200 18.84 6.12 -7.75
C ALA A 200 20.25 5.57 -7.97
N CYS A 201 20.40 4.39 -8.57
CA CYS A 201 21.69 3.80 -8.93
C CYS A 201 22.50 4.71 -9.86
N LYS A 202 21.86 5.35 -10.86
CA LYS A 202 22.55 6.29 -11.76
C LYS A 202 23.07 7.52 -11.01
N VAL A 203 22.26 8.08 -10.12
CA VAL A 203 22.63 9.27 -9.33
C VAL A 203 23.77 8.95 -8.36
N LEU A 204 23.74 7.78 -7.74
CA LEU A 204 24.70 7.37 -6.72
C LEU A 204 25.94 6.62 -7.27
N GLY A 205 25.99 6.38 -8.59
CA GLY A 205 27.06 5.60 -9.22
C GLY A 205 27.14 4.16 -8.70
N ILE A 206 25.99 3.54 -8.42
CA ILE A 206 25.88 2.16 -7.92
C ILE A 206 25.56 1.24 -9.09
N ASP A 207 26.28 0.12 -9.20
CA ASP A 207 25.93 -0.92 -10.15
C ASP A 207 24.69 -1.67 -9.65
N PRO A 208 23.54 -1.59 -10.36
CA PRO A 208 22.32 -2.26 -9.92
C PRO A 208 22.42 -3.79 -10.04
N THR A 209 23.45 -4.35 -10.69
CA THR A 209 23.65 -5.79 -10.84
C THR A 209 24.34 -6.44 -9.63
N GLY A 210 24.62 -5.65 -8.58
CA GLY A 210 25.21 -6.09 -7.31
C GLY A 210 24.30 -6.97 -6.45
N ARG A 211 24.57 -6.99 -5.14
CA ARG A 211 23.83 -7.84 -4.18
C ARG A 211 22.53 -7.15 -3.79
N TYR A 212 21.43 -7.89 -3.75
CA TYR A 212 20.17 -7.37 -3.25
C TYR A 212 19.41 -8.37 -2.37
N ALA A 213 18.56 -7.84 -1.50
CA ALA A 213 17.72 -8.62 -0.58
C ALA A 213 16.28 -8.10 -0.56
N ILE A 214 15.33 -9.01 -0.31
CA ILE A 214 13.89 -8.69 -0.29
C ILE A 214 13.27 -9.15 1.03
N GLN A 215 12.80 -8.21 1.83
CA GLN A 215 11.99 -8.55 3.01
C GLN A 215 10.52 -8.56 2.59
N GLY A 216 9.83 -9.69 2.77
CA GLY A 216 8.43 -9.83 2.35
C GLY A 216 8.24 -10.33 0.93
N PHE A 217 8.14 -11.65 0.76
CA PHE A 217 7.95 -12.32 -0.53
C PHE A 217 6.47 -12.52 -0.91
N GLY A 218 5.65 -11.48 -0.70
CA GLY A 218 4.27 -11.37 -1.17
C GLY A 218 4.19 -10.91 -2.63
N ASN A 219 3.06 -10.35 -3.08
CA ASN A 219 2.93 -9.88 -4.47
C ASN A 219 4.01 -8.83 -4.82
N ALA A 220 4.24 -7.82 -3.98
CA ALA A 220 5.24 -6.79 -4.26
C ALA A 220 6.67 -7.36 -4.32
N GLY A 221 7.09 -8.13 -3.31
CA GLY A 221 8.43 -8.73 -3.27
C GLY A 221 8.69 -9.75 -4.37
N GLN A 222 7.73 -10.63 -4.68
CA GLN A 222 7.87 -11.57 -5.81
C GLN A 222 8.05 -10.83 -7.14
N ARG A 223 7.27 -9.77 -7.38
CA ARG A 223 7.38 -8.96 -8.59
C ARG A 223 8.70 -8.19 -8.61
N ALA A 224 9.14 -7.62 -7.49
CA ALA A 224 10.43 -6.94 -7.40
C ALA A 224 11.57 -7.90 -7.74
N ALA A 225 11.54 -9.14 -7.24
CA ALA A 225 12.54 -10.15 -7.54
C ALA A 225 12.67 -10.42 -9.05
N LEU A 226 11.55 -10.55 -9.76
CA LEU A 226 11.51 -10.79 -11.20
C LEU A 226 11.90 -9.53 -12.01
N LEU A 227 11.39 -8.37 -11.61
CA LEU A 227 11.57 -7.11 -12.33
C LEU A 227 12.95 -6.52 -12.15
N HIS A 228 13.61 -6.79 -11.03
CA HIS A 228 15.00 -6.37 -10.80
C HIS A 228 15.90 -6.93 -11.90
N GLU A 229 15.84 -8.24 -12.14
CA GLU A 229 16.56 -8.91 -13.23
C GLU A 229 16.15 -8.33 -14.61
N GLU A 230 14.85 -8.22 -14.88
CA GLU A 230 14.31 -7.75 -16.17
C GLU A 230 14.71 -6.31 -16.51
N LEU A 231 14.63 -5.39 -15.54
CA LEU A 231 14.73 -3.94 -15.79
C LEU A 231 16.12 -3.36 -15.51
N LEU A 232 16.91 -4.03 -14.67
CA LEU A 232 18.23 -3.56 -14.25
C LEU A 232 19.38 -4.35 -14.90
N GLY A 233 19.07 -5.37 -15.70
CA GLY A 233 20.08 -6.12 -16.47
C GLY A 233 20.84 -7.17 -15.66
N GLY A 234 20.29 -7.61 -14.52
CA GLY A 234 20.91 -8.60 -13.65
C GLY A 234 20.62 -8.32 -12.18
N GLY A 235 21.55 -8.71 -11.31
CA GLY A 235 21.39 -8.61 -9.86
C GLY A 235 21.55 -9.97 -9.19
N LYS A 236 22.15 -9.98 -8.00
CA LYS A 236 22.31 -11.18 -7.18
C LYS A 236 21.37 -11.14 -6.00
N LEU A 237 20.21 -11.81 -6.12
CA LEU A 237 19.28 -11.98 -4.99
C LEU A 237 19.94 -12.90 -3.96
N ILE A 238 20.49 -12.37 -2.89
CA ILE A 238 21.17 -13.22 -1.89
C ILE A 238 20.23 -13.69 -0.78
N ALA A 239 19.11 -12.99 -0.57
CA ALA A 239 18.18 -13.33 0.50
C ALA A 239 16.76 -12.86 0.24
N ALA A 240 15.80 -13.63 0.75
CA ALA A 240 14.40 -13.24 0.79
C ALA A 240 13.73 -13.74 2.08
N SER A 241 12.72 -13.03 2.59
CA SER A 241 11.90 -13.51 3.71
C SER A 241 10.40 -13.38 3.49
N ASP A 242 9.63 -14.15 4.22
CA ASP A 242 8.18 -14.02 4.34
C ASP A 242 7.71 -14.20 5.80
N SER A 243 6.40 -14.40 5.99
CA SER A 243 5.80 -14.57 7.33
C SER A 243 6.30 -15.81 8.07
N GLN A 244 6.86 -16.81 7.39
CA GLN A 244 7.31 -18.05 8.00
C GLN A 244 8.83 -18.08 8.24
N GLY A 245 9.63 -17.26 7.56
CA GLY A 245 11.07 -17.10 7.80
C GLY A 245 11.83 -16.53 6.60
N GLY A 246 13.16 -16.56 6.67
CA GLY A 246 14.05 -16.13 5.59
C GLY A 246 14.89 -17.26 4.99
N VAL A 247 15.34 -17.04 3.77
CA VAL A 247 16.33 -17.87 3.07
C VAL A 247 17.51 -17.01 2.61
N TYR A 248 18.70 -17.58 2.67
CA TYR A 248 19.95 -16.93 2.27
C TYR A 248 20.78 -17.87 1.40
N ASN A 249 21.36 -17.35 0.33
CA ASN A 249 22.41 -18.00 -0.43
C ASN A 249 23.41 -16.94 -0.91
N ASP A 250 24.64 -17.01 -0.41
CA ASP A 250 25.70 -16.08 -0.82
C ASP A 250 26.01 -16.18 -2.32
N ALA A 251 25.82 -17.35 -2.93
CA ALA A 251 25.97 -17.59 -4.37
C ALA A 251 24.80 -17.04 -5.21
N GLY A 252 23.68 -16.66 -4.59
CA GLY A 252 22.49 -16.12 -5.23
C GLY A 252 21.33 -17.12 -5.29
N LEU A 253 20.11 -16.59 -5.27
CA LEU A 253 18.84 -17.28 -5.40
C LEU A 253 18.28 -16.97 -6.78
N ASN A 254 17.87 -17.99 -7.54
CA ASN A 254 17.18 -17.75 -8.82
C ASN A 254 15.79 -17.14 -8.54
N PRO A 255 15.48 -15.91 -8.99
CA PRO A 255 14.22 -15.25 -8.66
C PRO A 255 12.99 -16.01 -9.18
N LYS A 256 13.05 -16.55 -10.40
CA LYS A 256 11.94 -17.28 -11.04
C LYS A 256 11.64 -18.59 -10.32
N GLU A 257 12.68 -19.33 -9.94
CA GLU A 257 12.54 -20.57 -9.18
C GLU A 257 12.03 -20.30 -7.76
N LEU A 258 12.51 -19.24 -7.10
CA LEU A 258 12.06 -18.87 -5.76
C LEU A 258 10.59 -18.43 -5.75
N VAL A 259 10.15 -17.66 -6.75
CA VAL A 259 8.72 -17.33 -6.93
C VAL A 259 7.90 -18.60 -7.14
N THR A 260 8.37 -19.52 -8.00
CA THR A 260 7.69 -20.80 -8.24
C THR A 260 7.58 -21.63 -6.97
N HIS A 261 8.65 -21.69 -6.16
CA HIS A 261 8.66 -22.36 -4.86
C HIS A 261 7.64 -21.74 -3.92
N LYS A 262 7.67 -20.41 -3.75
CA LYS A 262 6.73 -19.68 -2.89
C LYS A 262 5.27 -19.92 -3.27
N LEU A 263 4.95 -19.94 -4.56
CA LEU A 263 3.59 -20.19 -5.05
C LEU A 263 3.14 -21.64 -4.79
N LYS A 264 4.05 -22.61 -4.82
CA LYS A 264 3.74 -24.03 -4.58
C LYS A 264 3.62 -24.38 -3.10
N THR A 265 4.51 -23.84 -2.26
CA THR A 265 4.62 -24.25 -0.85
C THR A 265 3.97 -23.25 0.10
N GLY A 266 3.63 -22.05 -0.39
CA GLY A 266 3.18 -20.94 0.45
C GLY A 266 4.29 -20.30 1.30
N SER A 267 5.56 -20.71 1.15
CA SER A 267 6.69 -20.23 1.95
C SER A 267 7.99 -20.12 1.14
N VAL A 268 8.89 -19.21 1.49
CA VAL A 268 10.26 -19.20 0.94
C VAL A 268 11.14 -20.27 1.61
N LYS A 269 10.76 -20.73 2.81
CA LYS A 269 11.51 -21.76 3.56
C LYS A 269 11.67 -23.05 2.74
N GLY A 270 12.83 -23.69 2.90
CA GLY A 270 13.15 -24.94 2.22
C GLY A 270 13.47 -24.78 0.74
N PHE A 271 13.74 -23.56 0.26
CA PHE A 271 14.21 -23.35 -1.10
C PHE A 271 15.57 -24.06 -1.31
N PRO A 272 15.72 -24.94 -2.32
CA PRO A 272 16.95 -25.69 -2.53
C PRO A 272 18.18 -24.79 -2.69
N GLY A 273 19.31 -25.21 -2.09
CA GLY A 273 20.56 -24.45 -2.16
C GLY A 273 20.61 -23.20 -1.28
N SER A 274 19.60 -22.98 -0.42
CA SER A 274 19.60 -21.89 0.56
C SER A 274 19.73 -22.41 1.99
N ILE A 275 20.22 -21.55 2.88
CA ILE A 275 20.15 -21.76 4.34
C ILE A 275 18.99 -20.95 4.91
N ALA A 276 18.36 -21.48 5.97
CA ALA A 276 17.31 -20.77 6.68
C ALA A 276 17.92 -19.69 7.59
N ILE A 277 17.33 -18.50 7.58
CA ILE A 277 17.68 -17.39 8.47
C ILE A 277 16.42 -16.79 9.11
N PRO A 278 16.52 -16.08 10.25
CA PRO A 278 15.42 -15.29 10.78
C PRO A 278 14.90 -14.29 9.73
N ARG A 279 13.59 -14.01 9.70
CA ARG A 279 13.00 -13.15 8.66
C ARG A 279 13.53 -11.71 8.74
N GLU A 280 13.81 -11.24 9.95
CA GLU A 280 14.32 -9.90 10.25
C GLU A 280 15.80 -9.77 9.86
N ALA A 281 16.56 -10.86 9.93
CA ALA A 281 17.98 -10.87 9.60
C ALA A 281 18.25 -10.45 8.14
N VAL A 282 17.26 -10.59 7.25
CA VAL A 282 17.34 -10.13 5.85
C VAL A 282 17.60 -8.62 5.74
N LEU A 283 17.08 -7.81 6.67
CA LEU A 283 17.21 -6.35 6.63
C LEU A 283 18.66 -5.88 6.89
N GLY A 284 19.40 -6.59 7.74
CA GLY A 284 20.77 -6.23 8.14
C GLY A 284 21.88 -6.85 7.27
N LEU A 285 21.52 -7.48 6.16
CA LEU A 285 22.50 -8.08 5.25
C LEU A 285 23.30 -7.01 4.51
N ASP A 286 24.55 -7.35 4.19
CA ASP A 286 25.41 -6.53 3.35
C ASP A 286 25.02 -6.69 1.88
N VAL A 287 24.23 -5.72 1.41
CA VAL A 287 23.66 -5.64 0.06
C VAL A 287 23.79 -4.22 -0.47
N ASP A 288 23.79 -4.06 -1.80
CA ASP A 288 23.70 -2.74 -2.41
C ASP A 288 22.27 -2.21 -2.31
N ILE A 289 21.27 -3.07 -2.53
CA ILE A 289 19.85 -2.71 -2.60
C ILE A 289 19.01 -3.60 -1.68
N LEU A 290 18.21 -2.98 -0.82
CA LEU A 290 17.24 -3.64 0.04
C LEU A 290 15.81 -3.27 -0.37
N TYR A 291 14.92 -4.25 -0.48
CA TYR A 291 13.50 -4.04 -0.76
C TYR A 291 12.62 -4.46 0.43
N PRO A 292 12.26 -3.54 1.34
CA PRO A 292 11.22 -3.77 2.34
C PRO A 292 9.83 -3.82 1.68
N ALA A 293 9.21 -4.99 1.70
CA ALA A 293 7.97 -5.32 0.98
C ALA A 293 6.97 -6.15 1.82
N ALA A 294 7.14 -6.19 3.14
CA ALA A 294 6.22 -6.86 4.06
C ALA A 294 5.25 -5.88 4.76
N LEU A 295 5.56 -5.50 6.01
CA LEU A 295 4.70 -4.75 6.91
C LEU A 295 5.29 -3.36 7.21
N GLU A 296 4.44 -2.49 7.75
CA GLU A 296 4.83 -1.22 8.36
C GLU A 296 5.82 -1.41 9.54
N ASN A 297 6.64 -0.39 9.81
CA ASN A 297 7.61 -0.34 10.91
C ASN A 297 8.63 -1.50 10.95
N ALA A 298 8.91 -2.11 9.79
CA ALA A 298 9.93 -3.15 9.63
C ALA A 298 11.35 -2.64 9.94
N ILE A 299 11.64 -1.38 9.61
CA ILE A 299 12.87 -0.68 9.94
C ILE A 299 12.55 0.37 11.01
N ASN A 300 13.11 0.20 12.20
CA ASN A 300 12.85 1.02 13.37
C ASN A 300 14.16 1.38 14.10
N ASP A 301 14.06 2.19 15.14
CA ASP A 301 15.19 2.63 15.97
C ASP A 301 16.06 1.49 16.49
N GLN A 302 15.49 0.30 16.68
CA GLN A 302 16.20 -0.88 17.20
C GLN A 302 17.07 -1.57 16.16
N ASN A 303 16.75 -1.47 14.86
CA ASN A 303 17.47 -2.19 13.80
C ASN A 303 18.04 -1.30 12.68
N ALA A 304 17.74 0.00 12.65
CA ALA A 304 18.22 0.92 11.62
C ALA A 304 19.76 0.98 11.55
N ASN A 305 20.44 0.84 12.69
CA ASN A 305 21.90 0.80 12.75
C ASN A 305 22.50 -0.42 12.03
N ASP A 306 21.77 -1.54 11.99
CA ASP A 306 22.22 -2.78 11.36
C ASP A 306 22.05 -2.79 9.84
N ILE A 307 21.28 -1.84 9.28
CA ILE A 307 21.07 -1.72 7.84
C ILE A 307 22.38 -1.30 7.17
N LYS A 308 22.88 -2.16 6.27
CA LYS A 308 24.10 -1.91 5.48
C LYS A 308 23.81 -1.53 4.03
N ALA A 309 22.54 -1.60 3.64
CA ALA A 309 22.09 -1.31 2.29
C ALA A 309 22.43 0.13 1.89
N ARG A 310 22.94 0.29 0.67
CA ARG A 310 23.22 1.61 0.08
C ARG A 310 21.96 2.28 -0.46
N ILE A 311 20.99 1.47 -0.91
CA ILE A 311 19.67 1.91 -1.35
C ILE A 311 18.62 1.07 -0.61
N VAL A 312 17.66 1.74 0.03
CA VAL A 312 16.45 1.11 0.58
C VAL A 312 15.26 1.52 -0.28
N CYS A 313 14.67 0.57 -1.00
CA CYS A 313 13.51 0.79 -1.86
C CYS A 313 12.24 0.28 -1.17
N GLU A 314 11.52 1.19 -0.54
CA GLU A 314 10.27 0.88 0.17
C GLU A 314 9.14 0.48 -0.79
N LEU A 315 8.75 -0.79 -0.77
CA LEU A 315 7.61 -1.30 -1.53
C LEU A 315 6.37 -1.49 -0.67
N ALA A 316 6.54 -1.64 0.65
CA ALA A 316 5.47 -1.53 1.63
C ALA A 316 5.14 -0.06 1.91
N ASN A 317 3.96 0.22 2.47
CA ASN A 317 3.65 1.56 2.98
C ASN A 317 4.21 1.70 4.40
N GLY A 318 5.02 2.74 4.65
CA GLY A 318 5.61 3.02 5.96
C GLY A 318 6.47 1.91 6.56
N PRO A 319 7.34 1.21 5.81
CA PRO A 319 8.20 0.19 6.40
C PRO A 319 9.27 0.79 7.31
N THR A 320 9.62 2.07 7.16
CA THR A 320 10.62 2.76 7.99
C THR A 320 9.95 3.78 8.91
N THR A 321 10.26 3.72 10.20
CA THR A 321 9.79 4.71 11.18
C THR A 321 10.53 6.05 11.03
N PRO A 322 9.95 7.19 11.45
CA PRO A 322 10.65 8.48 11.44
C PRO A 322 11.99 8.47 12.19
N ASP A 323 12.07 7.78 13.33
CA ASP A 323 13.31 7.69 14.11
C ASP A 323 14.38 6.88 13.37
N ALA A 324 13.99 5.80 12.69
CA ALA A 324 14.89 5.03 11.83
C ALA A 324 15.38 5.84 10.63
N ASP A 325 14.52 6.65 10.02
CA ASP A 325 14.88 7.49 8.88
C ASP A 325 16.00 8.48 9.24
N LEU A 326 15.93 9.09 10.44
CA LEU A 326 16.99 9.95 10.96
C LEU A 326 18.32 9.21 11.16
N ILE A 327 18.28 7.96 11.64
CA ILE A 327 19.47 7.12 11.79
C ILE A 327 20.07 6.78 10.42
N LEU A 328 19.23 6.39 9.46
CA LEU A 328 19.67 6.04 8.11
C LEU A 328 20.26 7.25 7.37
N TYR A 329 19.67 8.44 7.52
CA TYR A 329 20.15 9.68 6.90
C TYR A 329 21.55 10.10 7.38
N GLN A 330 21.92 9.75 8.61
CA GLN A 330 23.23 10.07 9.18
C GLN A 330 24.36 9.14 8.72
N LYS A 331 24.04 8.03 8.07
CA LYS A 331 25.00 7.02 7.59
C LYS A 331 25.47 7.32 6.17
#